data_AF-A0A2N2ZAD7-F1
#
_entry.id   AF-A0A2N2ZAD7-F1
#
_cell.length_a   1.000
_cell.length_b   1.000
_cell.length_c   1.000
_cell.angle_alpha   90.00
_cell.angle_beta   90.00
_cell.angle_gamma   90.00
#
_symmetry.space_group_name_H-M   'P 1'
#
loop_
_entity.id
_entity.type
_entity.pdbx_description
1 polymer ?
#
loop_
_entity_poly.entity_id
_entity_poly.type
_entity_poly.pdbx_seq_one_letter_code
_entity_poly.pdbx_strand_id
1 'polypeptide(L)'
;MAETDESLSFKSSNLEVFITKSPVRLHYVVGEDTLLAESSGFEPSIAGGKMSFFSESSEKFYGGGSRAIPINRRGEKLKIYNEAHYGYGNNTPTLNISIPFVISSSGYGLFFDNRYPGYLDLDSENNQQTIYSAEGGRLRYYFIFGNEPDDILNSYTHLTGKQKLPPLWALGYIQSKFGYQTETEARNIVNKIRQNDFPLDALILDLYWFGSTNDMGNLDWNYAQWPQPQQMMSDFAEQGVKTILITEPYFTLNSNNYNGLASNNYLAQNAEGEPYVLWGFWAGDAALIDITQPDAQEWMWNFYQDRRDEGVSGWWSDLGEPETHPSDMQHALGSAKSVH
;
A
#
# COMPACT_ATOMS: atom_id res chain seq x y z
N MET A 1 9.24 23.92 -28.27
CA MET A 1 9.81 24.70 -27.16
C MET A 1 9.94 26.13 -27.65
N ALA A 2 9.41 27.09 -26.89
CA ALA A 2 9.65 28.51 -27.11
C ALA A 2 10.49 29.07 -25.94
N GLU A 3 11.27 30.11 -26.20
CA GLU A 3 12.14 30.72 -25.20
C GLU A 3 12.12 32.24 -25.37
N THR A 4 12.06 32.94 -24.23
CA THR A 4 12.23 34.38 -24.11
C THR A 4 13.30 34.68 -23.06
N ASP A 5 13.63 35.95 -22.84
CA ASP A 5 14.57 36.33 -21.78
C ASP A 5 14.05 35.95 -20.38
N GLU A 6 12.73 35.88 -20.19
CA GLU A 6 12.09 35.68 -18.89
C GLU A 6 11.51 34.26 -18.71
N SER A 7 11.26 33.52 -19.80
CA SER A 7 10.53 32.25 -19.74
C SER A 7 10.95 31.21 -20.77
N LEU A 8 10.59 29.95 -20.49
CA LEU A 8 10.57 28.84 -21.44
C LEU A 8 9.14 28.30 -21.53
N SER A 9 8.74 27.77 -22.69
CA SER A 9 7.51 27.01 -22.79
C SER A 9 7.67 25.70 -23.56
N PHE A 10 7.01 24.66 -23.07
CA PHE A 10 6.94 23.34 -23.67
C PHE A 10 5.49 23.00 -23.94
N LYS A 11 5.11 22.96 -25.22
CA LYS A 11 3.76 22.63 -25.65
C LYS A 11 3.68 21.21 -26.16
N SER A 12 2.70 20.47 -25.67
CA SER A 12 2.31 19.14 -26.15
C SER A 12 0.80 19.10 -26.32
N SER A 13 0.33 19.07 -27.57
CA SER A 13 -1.08 19.16 -27.93
C SER A 13 -1.74 20.40 -27.30
N ASN A 14 -2.67 20.21 -26.35
CA ASN A 14 -3.41 21.28 -25.70
C ASN A 14 -2.79 21.76 -24.38
N LEU A 15 -1.81 21.01 -23.85
CA LEU A 15 -1.10 21.36 -22.61
C LEU A 15 0.18 22.13 -22.93
N GLU A 16 0.38 23.26 -22.27
CA GLU A 16 1.60 24.03 -22.31
C GLU A 16 2.16 24.19 -20.89
N VAL A 17 3.43 23.83 -20.72
CA VAL A 17 4.17 24.07 -19.48
C VAL A 17 4.99 25.32 -19.68
N PHE A 18 4.68 26.37 -18.92
CA PHE A 18 5.47 27.59 -18.86
C PHE A 18 6.43 27.53 -17.68
N ILE A 19 7.67 27.94 -17.91
CA ILE A 19 8.73 27.98 -16.91
C ILE A 19 9.22 29.42 -16.82
N THR A 20 8.88 30.11 -15.74
CA THR A 20 9.49 31.40 -15.40
C THR A 20 10.94 31.15 -15.01
N LYS A 21 11.90 31.94 -15.50
CA LYS A 21 13.34 31.72 -15.24
C LYS A 21 13.81 32.23 -13.88
N SER A 22 13.23 33.32 -13.36
CA SER A 22 13.67 33.96 -12.11
C SER A 22 12.52 34.57 -11.29
N PRO A 23 12.15 33.99 -10.13
CA PRO A 23 12.58 32.67 -9.66
C PRO A 23 12.05 31.57 -10.59
N VAL A 24 12.69 30.39 -10.57
CA VAL A 24 12.19 29.26 -11.36
C VAL A 24 10.82 28.83 -10.86
N ARG A 25 9.80 28.87 -11.74
CA ARG A 25 8.42 28.47 -11.43
C ARG A 25 7.78 27.79 -12.63
N LEU A 26 7.08 26.69 -12.38
CA LEU A 26 6.30 26.00 -13.40
C LEU A 26 4.81 26.38 -13.33
N HIS A 27 4.21 26.58 -14.49
CA HIS A 27 2.78 26.80 -14.68
C HIS A 27 2.27 25.85 -15.76
N TYR A 28 1.14 25.19 -15.51
CA TYR A 28 0.50 24.25 -16.41
C TYR A 28 -0.77 24.88 -16.98
N VAL A 29 -0.78 25.09 -18.28
CA VAL A 29 -1.81 25.88 -18.97
C VAL A 29 -2.48 25.02 -20.05
N VAL A 30 -3.79 25.09 -20.14
CA VAL A 30 -4.59 24.48 -21.20
C VAL A 30 -5.44 25.55 -21.86
N GLY A 31 -5.17 25.84 -23.14
CA GLY A 31 -5.78 27.00 -23.81
C GLY A 31 -5.33 28.31 -23.15
N GLU A 32 -6.28 29.03 -22.55
CA GLU A 32 -6.03 30.27 -21.77
C GLU A 32 -6.08 30.03 -20.26
N ASP A 33 -6.47 28.84 -19.81
CA ASP A 33 -6.70 28.52 -18.42
C ASP A 33 -5.43 27.97 -17.77
N THR A 34 -4.99 28.59 -16.66
CA THR A 34 -3.93 28.03 -15.81
C THR A 34 -4.56 27.03 -14.87
N LEU A 35 -4.25 25.75 -15.05
CA LEU A 35 -4.78 24.67 -14.21
C LEU A 35 -4.01 24.51 -12.91
N LEU A 36 -2.69 24.71 -12.95
CA LEU A 36 -1.83 24.60 -11.79
C LEU A 36 -0.64 25.55 -11.93
N ALA A 37 -0.30 26.25 -10.85
CA ALA A 37 0.89 27.07 -10.77
C ALA A 37 1.65 26.79 -9.48
N GLU A 38 2.97 26.66 -9.57
CA GLU A 38 3.83 26.60 -8.38
C GLU A 38 3.77 27.92 -7.60
N SER A 39 3.62 27.83 -6.28
CA SER A 39 3.59 28.99 -5.37
C SER A 39 5.02 29.37 -4.96
N SER A 40 5.51 28.88 -3.82
CA SER A 40 6.93 28.98 -3.45
C SER A 40 7.80 27.98 -4.23
N GLY A 41 7.18 27.10 -5.01
CA GLY A 41 7.85 26.11 -5.84
C GLY A 41 8.55 25.06 -5.00
N PHE A 42 9.77 24.71 -5.41
CA PHE A 42 10.58 23.69 -4.80
C PHE A 42 11.45 24.22 -3.65
N GLU A 43 11.23 23.72 -2.44
CA GLU A 43 12.00 24.08 -1.23
C GLU A 43 12.67 22.84 -0.62
N PRO A 44 13.88 22.45 -1.10
CA PRO A 44 14.63 21.32 -0.58
C PRO A 44 15.31 21.63 0.76
N SER A 45 15.55 20.60 1.56
CA SER A 45 16.25 20.65 2.84
C SER A 45 17.04 19.35 3.08
N ILE A 46 17.92 19.36 4.09
CA ILE A 46 18.65 18.14 4.49
C ILE A 46 17.69 17.06 5.03
N ALA A 47 16.58 17.47 5.64
CA ALA A 47 15.57 16.58 6.23
C ALA A 47 14.42 16.25 5.27
N GLY A 48 14.62 16.41 3.95
CA GLY A 48 13.58 16.25 2.93
C GLY A 48 13.20 17.57 2.27
N GLY A 49 11.93 17.92 2.18
CA GLY A 49 11.53 19.24 1.68
C GLY A 49 10.05 19.36 1.38
N LYS A 50 9.68 20.42 0.66
CA LYS A 50 8.30 20.65 0.25
C LYS A 50 8.17 21.24 -1.15
N MET A 51 7.00 21.02 -1.74
CA MET A 51 6.52 21.59 -3.00
C MET A 51 5.18 22.27 -2.73
N SER A 52 5.00 23.49 -3.22
CA SER A 52 3.77 24.25 -3.00
C SER A 52 3.17 24.75 -4.30
N PHE A 53 1.84 24.72 -4.36
CA PHE A 53 1.07 25.11 -5.52
C PHE A 53 -0.07 26.03 -5.11
N PHE A 54 -0.43 26.98 -5.96
CA PHE A 54 -1.67 27.72 -5.79
C PHE A 54 -2.88 26.81 -6.04
N SER A 55 -3.97 27.09 -5.34
CA SER A 55 -5.26 26.44 -5.54
C SER A 55 -6.40 27.46 -5.56
N GLU A 56 -7.35 27.30 -6.46
CA GLU A 56 -8.51 28.20 -6.55
C GLU A 56 -9.43 27.99 -5.35
N SER A 57 -10.05 29.03 -4.80
CA SER A 57 -10.90 28.92 -3.58
C SER A 57 -12.04 27.88 -3.66
N SER A 58 -12.55 27.59 -4.87
CA SER A 58 -13.65 26.65 -5.11
C SER A 58 -13.20 25.23 -5.45
N GLU A 59 -11.89 25.03 -5.61
CA GLU A 59 -11.28 23.77 -6.02
C GLU A 59 -11.49 22.66 -4.97
N LYS A 60 -11.79 21.46 -5.43
CA LYS A 60 -11.99 20.28 -4.59
C LYS A 60 -10.91 19.27 -4.88
N PHE A 61 -10.50 18.54 -3.86
CA PHE A 61 -9.45 17.54 -3.96
C PHE A 61 -9.98 16.17 -3.55
N TYR A 62 -9.59 15.13 -4.29
CA TYR A 62 -10.01 13.75 -4.08
C TYR A 62 -8.79 12.83 -4.09
N GLY A 63 -8.81 11.72 -3.37
CA GLY A 63 -7.68 10.78 -3.28
C GLY A 63 -7.01 10.79 -1.90
N GLY A 64 -5.68 10.59 -1.87
CA GLY A 64 -4.89 10.49 -0.64
C GLY A 64 -4.91 9.12 0.06
N GLY A 65 -5.42 8.10 -0.62
CA GLY A 65 -5.58 6.74 -0.11
C GLY A 65 -6.81 6.52 0.76
N SER A 66 -6.76 5.46 1.57
CA SER A 66 -7.81 5.06 2.51
C SER A 66 -7.92 6.04 3.67
N ARG A 67 -9.10 6.64 3.83
CA ARG A 67 -9.42 7.61 4.89
C ARG A 67 -10.90 7.54 5.23
N ALA A 68 -11.27 7.77 6.49
CA ALA A 68 -12.67 7.82 6.93
C ALA A 68 -13.22 9.25 7.09
N ILE A 69 -12.62 10.22 6.39
CA ILE A 69 -13.03 11.64 6.33
C ILE A 69 -13.89 11.93 5.07
N PRO A 70 -14.55 13.10 4.95
CA PRO A 70 -15.38 13.46 3.79
C PRO A 70 -14.61 13.41 2.45
N ILE A 71 -15.28 12.98 1.37
CA ILE A 71 -14.63 12.71 0.07
C ILE A 71 -13.86 13.90 -0.50
N ASN A 72 -14.37 15.13 -0.31
CA ASN A 72 -13.62 16.35 -0.62
C ASN A 72 -12.60 16.59 0.48
N ARG A 73 -11.32 16.57 0.09
CA ARG A 73 -10.17 16.70 0.97
C ARG A 73 -9.67 18.13 1.11
N ARG A 74 -10.31 19.12 0.47
CA ARG A 74 -9.92 20.52 0.69
C ARG A 74 -10.09 20.90 2.17
N GLY A 75 -9.09 21.56 2.73
CA GLY A 75 -9.03 21.92 4.15
C GLY A 75 -8.35 20.86 5.01
N GLU A 76 -8.00 19.70 4.45
CA GLU A 76 -7.38 18.61 5.19
C GLU A 76 -5.86 18.57 4.98
N LYS A 77 -5.15 18.17 6.04
CA LYS A 77 -3.73 17.85 5.99
C LYS A 77 -3.52 16.36 6.17
N LEU A 78 -3.29 15.66 5.07
CA LEU A 78 -3.22 14.22 5.01
C LEU A 78 -1.80 13.73 5.33
N LYS A 79 -1.63 12.97 6.42
CA LYS A 79 -0.37 12.27 6.70
C LYS A 79 -0.15 11.18 5.65
N ILE A 80 1.00 11.16 4.98
CA ILE A 80 1.41 10.11 4.05
C ILE A 80 2.33 9.16 4.81
N TYR A 81 1.71 8.13 5.39
CA TYR A 81 2.35 7.07 6.18
C TYR A 81 1.28 5.99 6.41
N ASN A 82 1.60 4.71 6.25
CA ASN A 82 0.62 3.64 6.43
C ASN A 82 0.55 3.29 7.92
N GLU A 83 -0.65 3.28 8.49
CA GLU A 83 -0.85 2.93 9.91
C GLU A 83 -2.11 2.11 10.09
N ALA A 84 -2.01 1.06 10.90
CA ALA A 84 -3.17 0.31 11.34
C ALA A 84 -4.02 1.19 12.28
N HIS A 85 -5.32 1.27 11.98
CA HIS A 85 -6.30 1.93 12.84
C HIS A 85 -7.44 0.98 13.19
N TYR A 86 -7.21 0.20 14.24
CA TYR A 86 -8.17 -0.78 14.74
C TYR A 86 -9.49 -0.15 15.17
N GLY A 87 -10.60 -0.72 14.68
CA GLY A 87 -11.95 -0.26 15.04
C GLY A 87 -12.24 1.17 14.61
N TYR A 88 -11.62 1.65 13.53
CA TYR A 88 -11.82 3.01 13.03
C TYR A 88 -13.30 3.34 12.82
N GLY A 89 -13.60 4.63 12.93
CA GLY A 89 -14.93 5.17 12.69
C GLY A 89 -14.86 6.37 11.74
N ASN A 90 -15.97 7.08 11.63
CA ASN A 90 -16.00 8.32 10.85
C ASN A 90 -14.99 9.32 11.43
N ASN A 91 -14.36 10.08 10.53
CA ASN A 91 -13.35 11.10 10.79
C ASN A 91 -11.96 10.57 11.21
N THR A 92 -11.66 9.28 11.04
CA THR A 92 -10.29 8.78 11.17
C THR A 92 -9.43 9.33 10.01
N PRO A 93 -8.37 10.13 10.31
CA PRO A 93 -7.67 10.92 9.30
C PRO A 93 -6.60 10.15 8.53
N THR A 94 -6.19 8.96 8.98
CA THR A 94 -5.22 8.07 8.30
C THR A 94 -5.67 6.62 8.50
N LEU A 95 -5.39 5.74 7.55
CA LEU A 95 -5.65 4.30 7.64
C LEU A 95 -4.45 3.54 7.01
N ASN A 96 -4.63 2.26 6.77
CA ASN A 96 -3.61 1.30 6.37
C ASN A 96 -2.96 1.56 5.01
N ILE A 97 -3.59 2.34 4.11
CA ILE A 97 -3.10 2.57 2.75
C ILE A 97 -3.12 4.06 2.42
N SER A 98 -1.96 4.69 2.42
CA SER A 98 -1.74 6.04 1.92
C SER A 98 -1.27 5.99 0.46
N ILE A 99 -1.93 6.74 -0.42
CA ILE A 99 -1.51 6.90 -1.81
C ILE A 99 -1.26 8.39 -2.04
N PRO A 100 -0.01 8.82 -2.33
CA PRO A 100 0.32 10.23 -2.54
C PRO A 100 -0.11 10.70 -3.94
N PHE A 101 -1.38 10.47 -4.28
CA PHE A 101 -2.03 10.86 -5.51
C PHE A 101 -3.36 11.56 -5.19
N VAL A 102 -3.57 12.73 -5.79
CA VAL A 102 -4.83 13.48 -5.71
C VAL A 102 -5.33 13.91 -7.07
N ILE A 103 -6.65 13.96 -7.21
CA ILE A 103 -7.37 14.53 -8.34
C ILE A 103 -7.99 15.84 -7.89
N SER A 104 -7.74 16.90 -8.65
CA SER A 104 -8.40 18.19 -8.51
C SER A 104 -9.65 18.25 -9.38
N SER A 105 -10.70 18.94 -8.90
CA SER A 105 -11.86 19.30 -9.72
C SER A 105 -11.55 20.27 -10.87
N SER A 106 -10.34 20.84 -10.92
CA SER A 106 -9.87 21.74 -11.98
C SER A 106 -9.31 20.99 -13.20
N GLY A 107 -9.51 19.67 -13.30
CA GLY A 107 -9.09 18.89 -14.49
C GLY A 107 -7.63 18.44 -14.48
N TYR A 108 -7.06 18.19 -13.30
CA TYR A 108 -5.72 17.62 -13.20
C TYR A 108 -5.56 16.68 -12.01
N GLY A 109 -4.56 15.79 -12.08
CA GLY A 109 -4.06 14.98 -10.99
C GLY A 109 -2.62 15.30 -10.64
N LEU A 110 -2.26 15.14 -9.38
CA LEU A 110 -0.90 15.24 -8.87
C LEU A 110 -0.51 13.93 -8.19
N PHE A 111 0.51 13.26 -8.73
CA PHE A 111 1.14 12.10 -8.11
C PHE A 111 2.53 12.49 -7.61
N PHE A 112 2.78 12.33 -6.30
CA PHE A 112 4.07 12.58 -5.69
C PHE A 112 4.84 11.26 -5.54
N ASP A 113 5.92 11.10 -6.33
CA ASP A 113 6.71 9.87 -6.41
C ASP A 113 7.84 9.89 -5.37
N ASN A 114 7.43 9.65 -4.13
CA ASN A 114 8.29 9.57 -2.97
C ASN A 114 7.72 8.58 -1.94
N ARG A 115 8.59 7.73 -1.40
CA ARG A 115 8.28 6.67 -0.43
C ARG A 115 8.47 7.09 1.04
N TYR A 116 9.04 8.27 1.29
CA TYR A 116 9.27 8.74 2.65
C TYR A 116 7.96 9.24 3.30
N PRO A 117 7.86 9.16 4.64
CA PRO A 117 6.81 9.80 5.41
C PRO A 117 6.67 11.27 5.04
N GLY A 118 5.45 11.78 5.05
CA GLY A 118 5.19 13.15 4.63
C GLY A 118 3.79 13.64 4.91
N TYR A 119 3.47 14.79 4.33
CA TYR A 119 2.13 15.37 4.40
C TYR A 119 1.70 15.87 3.02
N LEU A 120 0.41 15.70 2.73
CA LEU A 120 -0.28 16.36 1.65
C LEU A 120 -1.31 17.30 2.26
N ASP A 121 -0.96 18.58 2.33
CA ASP A 121 -1.79 19.67 2.81
C ASP A 121 -2.60 20.23 1.65
N LEU A 122 -3.92 20.07 1.73
CA LEU A 122 -4.86 20.44 0.68
C LEU A 122 -5.61 21.72 1.07
N ASP A 123 -4.85 22.76 1.42
CA ASP A 123 -5.33 24.08 1.84
C ASP A 123 -5.94 24.09 3.26
N SER A 124 -5.30 23.42 4.23
CA SER A 124 -5.81 23.39 5.62
C SER A 124 -5.80 24.75 6.32
N GLU A 125 -4.91 25.64 5.89
CA GLU A 125 -4.82 27.02 6.39
C GLU A 125 -5.75 27.99 5.66
N ASN A 126 -6.52 27.52 4.65
CA ASN A 126 -7.43 28.33 3.83
C ASN A 126 -6.75 29.59 3.25
N ASN A 127 -5.55 29.41 2.69
CA ASN A 127 -4.71 30.45 2.10
C ASN A 127 -4.51 30.26 0.59
N GLN A 128 -5.32 29.39 -0.04
CA GLN A 128 -5.26 29.07 -1.47
C GLN A 128 -3.92 28.44 -1.88
N GLN A 129 -3.37 27.60 -1.00
CA GLN A 129 -2.17 26.84 -1.29
C GLN A 129 -2.33 25.36 -0.93
N THR A 130 -1.83 24.50 -1.81
CA THR A 130 -1.59 23.09 -1.49
C THR A 130 -0.10 22.85 -1.33
N ILE A 131 0.27 21.99 -0.38
CA ILE A 131 1.66 21.71 -0.04
C ILE A 131 1.86 20.20 0.08
N TYR A 132 2.80 19.67 -0.68
CA TYR A 132 3.34 18.34 -0.43
C TYR A 132 4.68 18.46 0.28
N SER A 133 4.87 17.73 1.38
CA SER A 133 6.15 17.60 2.07
C SER A 133 6.52 16.15 2.30
N ALA A 134 7.82 15.88 2.35
CA ALA A 134 8.36 14.57 2.69
C ALA A 134 9.58 14.72 3.61
N GLU A 135 9.77 13.74 4.51
CA GLU A 135 10.89 13.62 5.46
C GLU A 135 12.14 12.99 4.82
N GLY A 136 12.33 13.18 3.51
CA GLY A 136 13.46 12.64 2.77
C GLY A 136 13.09 12.30 1.34
N GLY A 137 13.99 11.58 0.68
CA GLY A 137 13.80 11.13 -0.69
C GLY A 137 13.86 12.25 -1.72
N ARG A 138 13.70 11.87 -2.99
CA ARG A 138 13.68 12.81 -4.10
C ARG A 138 12.26 13.33 -4.29
N LEU A 139 12.09 14.62 -4.11
CA LEU A 139 10.85 15.30 -4.42
C LEU A 139 10.64 15.34 -5.94
N ARG A 140 9.64 14.59 -6.39
CA ARG A 140 9.19 14.48 -7.77
C ARG A 140 7.67 14.48 -7.76
N TYR A 141 7.08 15.18 -8.70
CA TYR A 141 5.66 15.08 -8.95
C TYR A 141 5.39 14.89 -10.43
N TYR A 142 4.26 14.25 -10.72
CA TYR A 142 3.71 14.12 -12.05
C TYR A 142 2.42 14.95 -12.08
N PHE A 143 2.39 15.94 -12.96
CA PHE A 143 1.17 16.62 -13.35
C PHE A 143 0.48 15.80 -14.44
N ILE A 144 -0.80 15.47 -14.22
CA ILE A 144 -1.59 14.64 -15.12
C ILE A 144 -2.83 15.44 -15.51
N PHE A 145 -2.89 15.92 -16.76
CA PHE A 145 -4.06 16.60 -17.29
C PHE A 145 -5.14 15.59 -17.73
N GLY A 146 -6.41 15.94 -17.52
CA GLY A 146 -7.55 15.23 -18.10
C GLY A 146 -8.83 16.07 -18.03
N ASN A 147 -9.70 15.95 -19.05
CA ASN A 147 -10.94 16.73 -19.06
C ASN A 147 -11.94 16.20 -18.02
N GLU A 148 -11.89 14.89 -17.77
CA GLU A 148 -12.69 14.19 -16.78
C GLU A 148 -11.79 13.38 -15.82
N PRO A 149 -12.25 13.04 -14.60
CA PRO A 149 -11.50 12.19 -13.68
C PRO A 149 -11.03 10.86 -14.29
N ASP A 150 -11.80 10.29 -15.22
CA ASP A 150 -11.47 9.04 -15.91
C ASP A 150 -10.21 9.18 -16.81
N ASP A 151 -10.03 10.33 -17.47
CA ASP A 151 -8.84 10.61 -18.29
C ASP A 151 -7.58 10.67 -17.42
N ILE A 152 -7.70 11.32 -16.25
CA ILE A 152 -6.64 11.46 -15.26
C ILE A 152 -6.25 10.08 -14.73
N LEU A 153 -7.23 9.26 -14.34
CA LEU A 153 -7.00 7.90 -13.85
C LEU A 153 -6.42 6.98 -14.94
N ASN A 154 -6.87 7.10 -16.18
CA ASN A 154 -6.32 6.34 -17.30
C ASN A 154 -4.84 6.68 -17.54
N SER A 155 -4.47 7.96 -17.46
CA SER A 155 -3.08 8.42 -17.60
C SER A 155 -2.22 8.03 -16.40
N TYR A 156 -2.77 8.16 -15.18
CA TYR A 156 -2.11 7.70 -13.95
C TYR A 156 -1.80 6.21 -14.03
N THR A 157 -2.76 5.36 -14.39
CA THR A 157 -2.54 3.91 -14.54
C THR A 157 -1.72 3.53 -15.75
N HIS A 158 -1.60 4.39 -16.77
CA HIS A 158 -0.62 4.19 -17.83
C HIS A 158 0.81 4.36 -17.30
N LEU A 159 1.03 5.32 -16.40
CA LEU A 159 2.31 5.55 -15.74
C LEU A 159 2.64 4.49 -14.68
N THR A 160 1.68 4.14 -13.82
CA THR A 160 1.91 3.32 -12.62
C THR A 160 1.55 1.85 -12.79
N GLY A 161 0.90 1.49 -13.90
CA GLY A 161 0.48 0.12 -14.22
C GLY A 161 -1.03 -0.04 -14.22
N LYS A 162 -1.53 -0.80 -15.20
CA LYS A 162 -2.94 -1.20 -15.28
C LYS A 162 -3.14 -2.53 -14.57
N GLN A 163 -4.15 -2.60 -13.71
CA GLN A 163 -4.56 -3.84 -13.08
C GLN A 163 -4.97 -4.86 -14.16
N LYS A 164 -4.40 -6.05 -14.12
CA LYS A 164 -4.87 -7.19 -14.94
C LYS A 164 -6.25 -7.62 -14.45
N LEU A 165 -7.08 -8.12 -15.36
CA LEU A 165 -8.39 -8.64 -14.97
C LEU A 165 -8.20 -9.74 -13.91
N PRO A 166 -8.81 -9.61 -12.72
CA PRO A 166 -8.75 -10.65 -11.70
C PRO A 166 -9.44 -11.92 -12.21
N PRO A 167 -9.14 -13.09 -11.64
CA PRO A 167 -9.88 -14.30 -11.97
C PRO A 167 -11.36 -14.11 -11.61
N LEU A 168 -12.27 -14.67 -12.42
CA LEU A 168 -13.72 -14.42 -12.27
C LEU A 168 -14.26 -14.76 -10.87
N TRP A 169 -13.71 -15.79 -10.21
CA TRP A 169 -14.11 -16.22 -8.87
C TRP A 169 -13.89 -15.13 -7.80
N ALA A 170 -12.98 -14.17 -8.02
CA ALA A 170 -12.73 -13.08 -7.09
C ALA A 170 -13.89 -12.07 -7.01
N LEU A 171 -14.82 -12.10 -7.98
CA LEU A 171 -16.07 -11.32 -7.98
C LEU A 171 -17.23 -12.06 -7.31
N GLY A 172 -17.01 -13.33 -6.93
CA GLY A 172 -18.00 -14.19 -6.29
C GLY A 172 -18.08 -13.98 -4.78
N TYR A 173 -18.82 -14.86 -4.10
CA TYR A 173 -18.90 -14.82 -2.64
C TYR A 173 -17.67 -15.47 -2.01
N ILE A 174 -16.92 -14.68 -1.23
CA ILE A 174 -15.75 -15.15 -0.48
C ILE A 174 -16.11 -15.21 1.00
N GLN A 175 -16.10 -16.40 1.57
CA GLN A 175 -16.34 -16.61 2.99
C GLN A 175 -15.04 -16.45 3.77
N SER A 176 -15.08 -15.64 4.83
CA SER A 176 -13.96 -15.43 5.74
C SER A 176 -14.44 -15.25 7.18
N LYS A 177 -13.53 -15.48 8.13
CA LYS A 177 -13.61 -15.03 9.52
C LYS A 177 -12.20 -15.11 10.11
N PHE A 178 -11.95 -14.34 11.17
CA PHE A 178 -10.82 -14.57 12.08
C PHE A 178 -11.28 -15.45 13.24
N GLY A 179 -11.01 -16.76 13.28
CA GLY A 179 -10.38 -17.62 12.27
C GLY A 179 -10.97 -19.03 12.32
N TYR A 180 -10.92 -19.78 11.22
CA TYR A 180 -11.21 -21.23 11.25
C TYR A 180 -10.05 -21.95 11.94
N GLN A 181 -10.32 -22.70 13.00
CA GLN A 181 -9.26 -23.30 13.83
C GLN A 181 -8.84 -24.69 13.36
N THR A 182 -9.68 -25.38 12.59
CA THR A 182 -9.43 -26.77 12.17
C THR A 182 -9.94 -27.04 10.76
N GLU A 183 -9.38 -28.05 10.11
CA GLU A 183 -9.87 -28.58 8.83
C GLU A 183 -11.35 -29.00 8.92
N THR A 184 -11.77 -29.61 10.04
CA THR A 184 -13.17 -30.01 10.25
C THR A 184 -14.09 -28.79 10.24
N GLU A 185 -13.68 -27.70 10.89
CA GLU A 185 -14.47 -26.47 10.90
C GLU A 185 -14.59 -25.83 9.52
N ALA A 186 -13.48 -25.79 8.76
CA ALA A 186 -13.46 -25.30 7.38
C ALA A 186 -14.39 -26.13 6.48
N ARG A 187 -14.33 -27.45 6.56
CA ARG A 187 -15.23 -28.35 5.81
C ARG A 187 -16.69 -28.15 6.19
N ASN A 188 -16.98 -28.01 7.49
CA ASN A 188 -18.33 -27.81 7.98
C ASN A 188 -18.94 -26.50 7.47
N ILE A 189 -18.17 -25.40 7.42
CA ILE A 189 -18.72 -24.13 6.90
C ILE A 189 -19.00 -24.20 5.40
N VAL A 190 -18.12 -24.80 4.59
CA VAL A 190 -18.34 -24.99 3.15
C VAL A 190 -19.60 -25.82 2.92
N ASN A 191 -19.72 -26.95 3.61
CA ASN A 191 -20.89 -27.83 3.53
C ASN A 191 -22.17 -27.10 3.96
N LYS A 192 -22.12 -26.32 5.05
CA LYS A 192 -23.28 -25.57 5.54
C LYS A 192 -23.74 -24.51 4.54
N ILE A 193 -22.82 -23.74 3.94
CA ILE A 193 -23.16 -22.74 2.93
C ILE A 193 -23.82 -23.41 1.73
N ARG A 194 -23.28 -24.55 1.27
CA ARG A 194 -23.85 -25.35 0.18
C ARG A 194 -25.23 -25.92 0.51
N GLN A 195 -25.42 -26.49 1.71
CA GLN A 195 -26.71 -27.02 2.16
C GLN A 195 -27.80 -25.95 2.28
N ASN A 196 -27.42 -24.68 2.41
CA ASN A 196 -28.36 -23.56 2.49
C ASN A 196 -28.51 -22.82 1.14
N ASP A 197 -28.06 -23.43 0.03
CA ASP A 197 -28.17 -22.90 -1.33
C ASP A 197 -27.53 -21.51 -1.53
N PHE A 198 -26.49 -21.19 -0.76
CA PHE A 198 -25.71 -19.96 -0.96
C PHE A 198 -24.54 -20.19 -1.93
N PRO A 199 -24.25 -19.23 -2.84
CA PRO A 199 -23.06 -19.29 -3.67
C PRO A 199 -21.80 -19.18 -2.79
N LEU A 200 -20.70 -19.76 -3.26
CA LEU A 200 -19.39 -19.71 -2.59
C LEU A 200 -18.32 -19.96 -3.62
N ASP A 201 -17.38 -19.03 -3.75
CA ASP A 201 -16.30 -19.10 -4.71
C ASP A 201 -14.96 -19.32 -4.02
N ALA A 202 -14.77 -18.80 -2.82
CA ALA A 202 -13.55 -19.02 -2.03
C ALA A 202 -13.78 -19.04 -0.53
N LEU A 203 -12.92 -19.76 0.18
CA LEU A 203 -12.77 -19.74 1.62
C LEU A 203 -11.40 -19.15 1.98
N ILE A 204 -11.39 -18.16 2.87
CA ILE A 204 -10.17 -17.61 3.47
C ILE A 204 -9.87 -18.35 4.77
N LEU A 205 -8.63 -18.83 4.91
CA LEU A 205 -8.09 -19.35 6.15
C LEU A 205 -7.17 -18.31 6.78
N ASP A 206 -7.62 -17.78 7.92
CA ASP A 206 -6.85 -16.91 8.80
C ASP A 206 -5.75 -17.71 9.55
N LEU A 207 -4.99 -17.06 10.44
CA LEU A 207 -3.70 -17.48 10.99
C LEU A 207 -3.63 -18.88 11.60
N TYR A 208 -4.76 -19.47 11.96
CA TYR A 208 -4.80 -20.80 12.58
C TYR A 208 -4.42 -21.94 11.62
N TRP A 209 -4.28 -21.66 10.31
CA TRP A 209 -3.77 -22.65 9.34
C TRP A 209 -2.33 -23.05 9.63
N PHE A 210 -1.50 -22.12 10.14
CA PHE A 210 -0.08 -22.38 10.47
C PHE A 210 0.19 -22.59 11.97
N GLY A 211 -0.80 -22.42 12.85
CA GLY A 211 -0.63 -22.62 14.28
C GLY A 211 -1.52 -21.76 15.17
N SER A 212 -0.93 -21.17 16.20
CA SER A 212 -1.51 -20.14 17.06
C SER A 212 -0.92 -18.77 16.71
N THR A 213 -1.34 -17.72 17.42
CA THR A 213 -0.77 -16.37 17.24
C THR A 213 0.76 -16.37 17.41
N ASN A 214 1.28 -17.13 18.38
CA ASN A 214 2.72 -17.25 18.65
C ASN A 214 3.50 -17.99 17.56
N ASP A 215 2.83 -18.59 16.60
CA ASP A 215 3.42 -19.37 15.51
C ASP A 215 3.50 -18.56 14.20
N MET A 216 3.20 -17.25 14.25
CA MET A 216 3.26 -16.36 13.09
C MET A 216 4.64 -16.41 12.41
N GLY A 217 4.63 -16.62 11.10
CA GLY A 217 5.83 -16.86 10.30
C GLY A 217 6.18 -18.35 10.10
N ASN A 218 5.46 -19.30 10.71
CA ASN A 218 5.65 -20.73 10.42
C ASN A 218 5.45 -21.05 8.94
N LEU A 219 4.45 -20.40 8.32
CA LEU A 219 4.21 -20.50 6.88
C LEU A 219 4.14 -21.96 6.38
N ASP A 220 3.66 -22.88 7.21
CA ASP A 220 3.42 -24.29 6.89
C ASP A 220 2.26 -24.82 7.71
N TRP A 221 1.61 -25.88 7.24
CA TRP A 221 0.39 -26.38 7.86
C TRP A 221 0.63 -26.89 9.29
N ASN A 222 -0.24 -26.47 10.22
CA ASN A 222 -0.35 -27.14 11.51
C ASN A 222 -1.08 -28.47 11.33
N TYR A 223 -0.35 -29.53 10.97
CA TYR A 223 -0.91 -30.86 10.67
C TYR A 223 -1.69 -31.50 11.83
N ALA A 224 -1.56 -31.02 13.06
CA ALA A 224 -2.39 -31.47 14.17
C ALA A 224 -3.85 -30.99 14.04
N GLN A 225 -4.07 -29.80 13.48
CA GLN A 225 -5.41 -29.22 13.26
C GLN A 225 -5.87 -29.32 11.79
N TRP A 226 -4.92 -29.48 10.87
CA TRP A 226 -5.10 -29.59 9.42
C TRP A 226 -4.43 -30.86 8.92
N PRO A 227 -4.95 -32.06 9.26
CA PRO A 227 -4.27 -33.32 8.97
C PRO A 227 -4.19 -33.66 7.48
N GLN A 228 -5.09 -33.14 6.63
CA GLN A 228 -5.16 -33.45 5.21
C GLN A 228 -5.47 -32.19 4.36
N PRO A 229 -4.62 -31.16 4.42
CA PRO A 229 -4.93 -29.85 3.83
C PRO A 229 -5.04 -29.92 2.30
N GLN A 230 -4.18 -30.70 1.64
CA GLN A 230 -4.25 -30.93 0.19
C GLN A 230 -5.56 -31.62 -0.21
N GLN A 231 -5.99 -32.65 0.53
CA GLN A 231 -7.28 -33.31 0.28
C GLN A 231 -8.44 -32.35 0.52
N MET A 232 -8.40 -31.55 1.58
CA MET A 232 -9.40 -30.51 1.86
C MET A 232 -9.53 -29.53 0.70
N MET A 233 -8.40 -28.99 0.21
CA MET A 233 -8.40 -28.06 -0.92
C MET A 233 -8.90 -28.73 -2.21
N SER A 234 -8.53 -29.99 -2.45
CA SER A 234 -9.07 -30.78 -3.58
C SER A 234 -10.59 -30.93 -3.48
N ASP A 235 -11.12 -31.32 -2.32
CA ASP A 235 -12.56 -31.51 -2.09
C ASP A 235 -13.33 -30.18 -2.22
N PHE A 236 -12.71 -29.05 -1.84
CA PHE A 236 -13.27 -27.72 -2.06
C PHE A 236 -13.27 -27.36 -3.54
N ALA A 237 -12.17 -27.62 -4.26
CA ALA A 237 -12.04 -27.35 -5.67
C ALA A 237 -13.06 -28.14 -6.52
N GLU A 238 -13.34 -29.40 -6.17
CA GLU A 238 -14.41 -30.21 -6.78
C GLU A 238 -15.80 -29.57 -6.66
N GLN A 239 -16.02 -28.80 -5.60
CA GLN A 239 -17.24 -28.01 -5.36
C GLN A 239 -17.18 -26.58 -5.90
N GLY A 240 -16.14 -26.27 -6.69
CA GLY A 240 -15.90 -24.94 -7.23
C GLY A 240 -15.37 -23.92 -6.22
N VAL A 241 -14.99 -24.32 -5.01
CA VAL A 241 -14.52 -23.43 -3.93
C VAL A 241 -13.00 -23.37 -3.90
N LYS A 242 -12.43 -22.17 -3.83
CA LYS A 242 -11.00 -21.87 -3.83
C LYS A 242 -10.53 -21.67 -2.40
N THR A 243 -9.26 -21.94 -2.13
CA THR A 243 -8.66 -21.70 -0.82
C THR A 243 -7.69 -20.55 -0.89
N ILE A 244 -7.84 -19.58 0.01
CA ILE A 244 -6.95 -18.44 0.20
C ILE A 244 -6.31 -18.56 1.58
N LEU A 245 -5.01 -18.39 1.68
CA LEU A 245 -4.29 -18.37 2.96
C LEU A 245 -3.85 -16.95 3.32
N ILE A 246 -3.93 -16.62 4.61
CA ILE A 246 -3.28 -15.44 5.17
C ILE A 246 -1.76 -15.66 5.30
N THR A 247 -1.00 -14.59 5.13
CA THR A 247 0.44 -14.50 5.39
C THR A 247 0.80 -13.10 5.87
N GLU A 248 1.73 -13.01 6.81
CA GLU A 248 2.19 -11.75 7.42
C GLU A 248 3.70 -11.56 7.20
N PRO A 249 4.22 -10.32 7.25
CA PRO A 249 5.66 -10.06 7.10
C PRO A 249 6.46 -10.29 8.40
N TYR A 250 5.82 -10.74 9.47
CA TYR A 250 6.45 -10.93 10.79
C TYR A 250 6.72 -12.40 11.08
N PHE A 251 7.84 -12.65 11.77
CA PHE A 251 8.27 -13.98 12.21
C PHE A 251 8.52 -13.92 13.71
N THR A 252 7.69 -14.61 14.49
CA THR A 252 7.88 -14.70 15.94
C THR A 252 9.17 -15.46 16.25
N LEU A 253 9.76 -15.23 17.43
CA LEU A 253 10.94 -15.98 17.88
C LEU A 253 10.64 -17.49 18.03
N ASN A 254 9.37 -17.87 18.17
CA ASN A 254 8.92 -19.26 18.22
C ASN A 254 8.69 -19.88 16.84
N SER A 255 8.65 -19.08 15.78
CA SER A 255 8.50 -19.59 14.42
C SER A 255 9.62 -20.53 14.04
N ASN A 256 9.27 -21.63 13.39
CA ASN A 256 10.24 -22.59 12.85
C ASN A 256 11.20 -21.95 11.83
N ASN A 257 10.81 -20.83 11.20
CA ASN A 257 11.61 -20.15 10.19
C ASN A 257 12.53 -19.06 10.76
N TYR A 258 12.30 -18.58 11.99
CA TYR A 258 13.04 -17.45 12.56
C TYR A 258 14.56 -17.65 12.52
N ASN A 259 15.05 -18.77 13.03
CA ASN A 259 16.48 -19.06 13.09
C ASN A 259 17.12 -19.14 11.69
N GLY A 260 16.38 -19.69 10.71
CA GLY A 260 16.81 -19.77 9.33
C GLY A 260 16.94 -18.39 8.69
N LEU A 261 15.92 -17.55 8.85
CA LEU A 261 15.91 -16.17 8.34
C LEU A 261 17.00 -15.32 9.00
N ALA A 262 17.15 -15.42 10.33
CA ALA A 262 18.18 -14.72 11.08
C ALA A 262 19.59 -15.11 10.61
N SER A 263 19.86 -16.41 10.45
CA SER A 263 21.18 -16.91 10.03
C SER A 263 21.56 -16.51 8.60
N ASN A 264 20.57 -16.26 7.73
CA ASN A 264 20.77 -15.81 6.36
C ASN A 264 20.70 -14.28 6.19
N ASN A 265 20.52 -13.52 7.28
CA ASN A 265 20.35 -12.07 7.26
C ASN A 265 19.14 -11.60 6.42
N TYR A 266 18.03 -12.34 6.46
CA TYR A 266 16.79 -11.99 5.74
C TYR A 266 15.83 -11.14 6.58
N LEU A 267 16.12 -10.92 7.85
CA LEU A 267 15.31 -10.09 8.73
C LEU A 267 15.87 -8.66 8.75
N ALA A 268 14.99 -7.68 8.89
CA ALA A 268 15.39 -6.29 9.13
C ALA A 268 16.26 -6.21 10.40
N GLN A 269 17.24 -5.30 10.40
CA GLN A 269 18.33 -5.29 11.37
C GLN A 269 18.33 -4.05 12.27
N ASN A 270 18.99 -4.17 13.42
CA ASN A 270 19.36 -3.03 14.27
C ASN A 270 20.69 -2.39 13.77
N ALA A 271 21.19 -1.40 14.52
CA ALA A 271 22.43 -0.70 14.16
C ALA A 271 23.68 -1.60 14.27
N GLU A 272 23.59 -2.68 15.04
CA GLU A 272 24.64 -3.67 15.25
C GLU A 272 24.67 -4.77 14.17
N GLY A 273 23.70 -4.77 13.25
CA GLY A 273 23.57 -5.77 12.18
C GLY A 273 22.93 -7.09 12.63
N GLU A 274 22.31 -7.11 13.81
CA GLU A 274 21.53 -8.24 14.31
C GLU A 274 20.04 -8.07 13.94
N PRO A 275 19.24 -9.16 13.88
CA PRO A 275 17.80 -9.04 13.66
C PRO A 275 17.14 -8.07 14.63
N TYR A 276 16.35 -7.13 14.11
CA TYR A 276 15.57 -6.19 14.92
C TYR A 276 14.38 -6.91 15.54
N VAL A 277 14.41 -7.11 16.85
CA VAL A 277 13.32 -7.75 17.59
C VAL A 277 12.32 -6.72 18.13
N LEU A 278 11.08 -6.87 17.71
CA LEU A 278 9.91 -6.17 18.24
C LEU A 278 9.43 -6.85 19.52
N TRP A 279 9.95 -6.37 20.65
CA TRP A 279 9.57 -6.86 21.98
C TRP A 279 8.11 -6.51 22.31
N GLY A 280 7.33 -7.50 22.75
CA GLY A 280 5.93 -7.31 23.11
C GLY A 280 4.99 -7.09 21.93
N PHE A 281 5.39 -7.47 20.72
CA PHE A 281 4.48 -7.52 19.57
C PHE A 281 3.30 -8.45 19.89
N TRP A 282 2.11 -8.15 19.35
CA TRP A 282 0.85 -8.76 19.83
C TRP A 282 0.80 -10.28 19.64
N ALA A 283 1.49 -10.78 18.61
CA ALA A 283 1.64 -12.19 18.30
C ALA A 283 2.80 -12.87 19.08
N GLY A 284 3.46 -12.14 19.99
CA GLY A 284 4.72 -12.54 20.62
C GLY A 284 5.91 -11.82 20.00
N ASP A 285 7.06 -11.83 20.69
CA ASP A 285 8.29 -11.19 20.22
C ASP A 285 8.61 -11.64 18.79
N ALA A 286 8.82 -10.70 17.88
CA ALA A 286 8.90 -10.98 16.45
C ALA A 286 9.92 -10.10 15.73
N ALA A 287 10.33 -10.52 14.54
CA ALA A 287 11.14 -9.75 13.61
C ALA A 287 10.42 -9.60 12.27
N LEU A 288 10.71 -8.52 11.56
CA LEU A 288 10.15 -8.23 10.23
C LEU A 288 11.09 -8.81 9.16
N ILE A 289 10.55 -9.52 8.16
CA ILE A 289 11.34 -9.93 7.00
C ILE A 289 11.70 -8.72 6.13
N ASP A 290 12.95 -8.64 5.68
CA ASP A 290 13.41 -7.57 4.81
C ASP A 290 13.12 -7.90 3.34
N ILE A 291 11.88 -7.65 2.90
CA ILE A 291 11.48 -7.82 1.50
C ILE A 291 12.20 -6.88 0.53
N THR A 292 13.03 -5.95 1.01
CA THR A 292 13.87 -5.11 0.16
C THR A 292 15.14 -5.84 -0.32
N GLN A 293 15.44 -7.00 0.27
CA GLN A 293 16.52 -7.89 -0.13
C GLN A 293 16.03 -8.93 -1.16
N PRO A 294 16.68 -9.08 -2.32
CA PRO A 294 16.29 -10.05 -3.34
C PRO A 294 16.26 -11.51 -2.84
N ASP A 295 17.22 -11.91 -2.01
CA ASP A 295 17.28 -13.29 -1.49
C ASP A 295 16.11 -13.60 -0.54
N ALA A 296 15.67 -12.61 0.26
CA ALA A 296 14.49 -12.74 1.11
C ALA A 296 13.19 -12.79 0.28
N GLN A 297 13.14 -12.07 -0.85
CA GLN A 297 12.03 -12.16 -1.81
C GLN A 297 11.96 -13.57 -2.42
N GLU A 298 13.10 -14.14 -2.83
CA GLU A 298 13.17 -15.49 -3.39
C GLU A 298 12.77 -16.54 -2.34
N TRP A 299 13.23 -16.39 -1.09
CA TRP A 299 12.83 -17.26 0.01
C TRP A 299 11.31 -17.25 0.23
N MET A 300 10.70 -16.06 0.32
CA MET A 300 9.24 -15.93 0.44
C MET A 300 8.51 -16.51 -0.77
N TRP A 301 9.03 -16.27 -1.98
CA TRP A 301 8.43 -16.77 -3.20
C TRP A 301 8.40 -18.31 -3.25
N ASN A 302 9.46 -18.97 -2.82
CA ASN A 302 9.50 -20.44 -2.73
C ASN A 302 8.41 -20.97 -1.80
N PHE A 303 8.19 -20.34 -0.64
CA PHE A 303 7.07 -20.68 0.23
C PHE A 303 5.72 -20.54 -0.50
N TYR A 304 5.48 -19.42 -1.20
CA TYR A 304 4.24 -19.22 -1.96
C TYR A 304 4.09 -20.26 -3.08
N GLN A 305 5.18 -20.70 -3.71
CA GLN A 305 5.15 -21.74 -4.73
C GLN A 305 4.76 -23.10 -4.16
N ASP A 306 5.38 -23.52 -3.05
CA ASP A 306 5.09 -24.80 -2.40
C ASP A 306 3.61 -24.92 -2.03
N ARG A 307 3.06 -23.91 -1.38
CA ARG A 307 1.63 -23.85 -1.01
C ARG A 307 0.70 -23.78 -2.22
N ARG A 308 1.09 -23.08 -3.28
CA ARG A 308 0.33 -23.06 -4.53
C ARG A 308 0.25 -24.46 -5.13
N ASP A 309 1.36 -25.19 -5.14
CA ASP A 309 1.44 -26.54 -5.70
C ASP A 309 0.64 -27.56 -4.86
N GLU A 310 0.39 -27.27 -3.58
CA GLU A 310 -0.54 -28.02 -2.72
C GLU A 310 -2.02 -27.77 -3.05
N GLY A 311 -2.36 -26.66 -3.72
CA GLY A 311 -3.74 -26.32 -4.11
C GLY A 311 -4.22 -24.92 -3.69
N VAL A 312 -3.39 -24.11 -3.03
CA VAL A 312 -3.75 -22.74 -2.66
C VAL A 312 -4.00 -21.90 -3.92
N SER A 313 -5.14 -21.21 -3.94
CA SER A 313 -5.65 -20.50 -5.12
C SER A 313 -5.47 -18.98 -5.05
N GLY A 314 -5.14 -18.43 -3.89
CA GLY A 314 -4.94 -17.00 -3.68
C GLY A 314 -4.30 -16.70 -2.32
N TRP A 315 -3.94 -15.44 -2.12
CA TRP A 315 -3.16 -14.97 -0.97
C TRP A 315 -3.83 -13.75 -0.34
N TRP A 316 -3.84 -13.73 1.00
CA TRP A 316 -4.15 -12.55 1.79
C TRP A 316 -2.89 -12.14 2.53
N SER A 317 -2.30 -11.00 2.15
CA SER A 317 -1.20 -10.40 2.91
C SER A 317 -1.77 -9.43 3.93
N ASP A 318 -1.49 -9.66 5.21
CA ASP A 318 -1.93 -8.78 6.30
C ASP A 318 -0.75 -8.10 7.00
N LEU A 319 -1.03 -7.03 7.76
CA LEU A 319 -0.06 -6.25 8.55
C LEU A 319 1.05 -5.59 7.72
N GLY A 320 0.76 -5.33 6.45
CA GLY A 320 1.72 -4.85 5.44
C GLY A 320 1.95 -3.35 5.44
N GLU A 321 1.48 -2.60 6.45
CA GLU A 321 1.74 -1.16 6.54
C GLU A 321 3.23 -0.82 6.49
N PRO A 322 4.17 -1.51 7.18
CA PRO A 322 4.03 -2.55 8.22
C PRO A 322 3.51 -2.04 9.57
N GLU A 323 2.65 -2.82 10.23
CA GLU A 323 1.90 -2.39 11.43
C GLU A 323 2.79 -1.83 12.56
N THR A 324 3.94 -2.46 12.80
CA THR A 324 4.99 -1.97 13.70
C THR A 324 6.29 -1.86 12.93
N HIS A 325 6.75 -0.63 12.72
CA HIS A 325 7.95 -0.32 11.93
C HIS A 325 8.78 0.80 12.59
N PRO A 326 9.58 0.48 13.64
CA PRO A 326 10.37 1.46 14.39
C PRO A 326 11.39 2.20 13.51
N SER A 327 11.60 3.49 13.76
CA SER A 327 12.39 4.36 12.88
C SER A 327 13.88 4.02 12.80
N ASP A 328 14.39 3.29 13.78
CA ASP A 328 15.77 2.84 13.90
C ASP A 328 16.02 1.46 13.27
N MET A 329 14.96 0.75 12.84
CA MET A 329 15.08 -0.48 12.05
C MET A 329 15.71 -0.20 10.68
N GLN A 330 16.60 -1.10 10.25
CA GLN A 330 17.35 -1.00 8.99
C GLN A 330 16.97 -2.12 8.03
N HIS A 331 16.83 -1.75 6.77
CA HIS A 331 16.62 -2.63 5.63
C HIS A 331 17.77 -2.48 4.62
N ALA A 332 17.91 -3.43 3.70
CA ALA A 332 18.90 -3.40 2.63
C ALA A 332 18.82 -2.14 1.76
N LEU A 333 17.61 -1.57 1.57
CA LEU A 333 17.39 -0.34 0.80
C LEU A 333 17.36 0.96 1.66
N GLY A 334 17.64 0.87 2.96
CA GLY A 334 17.77 2.02 3.86
C GLY A 334 17.01 1.86 5.18
N SER A 335 16.87 2.94 5.94
CA SER A 335 16.13 2.93 7.20
C SER A 335 14.64 2.67 6.99
N ALA A 336 13.95 2.23 8.04
CA ALA A 336 12.51 2.07 8.09
C ALA A 336 11.74 3.22 7.42
N LYS A 337 12.05 4.47 7.82
CA LYS A 337 11.44 5.66 7.22
C LYS A 337 11.64 5.77 5.71
N SER A 338 12.75 5.26 5.19
CA SER A 338 13.04 5.36 3.77
C SER A 338 12.35 4.29 2.94
N VAL A 339 11.83 3.21 3.54
CA VAL A 339 11.23 2.06 2.83
C VAL A 339 9.85 1.69 3.36
N HIS A 340 9.28 2.52 4.23
CA HIS A 340 8.00 2.28 4.88
C HIS A 340 6.87 2.04 3.88
#